data_AF-A0A6S7JMN3-F1
#
_entry.id   AF-A0A6S7JMN3-F1
#
_cell.length_a   1.000
_cell.length_b   1.000
_cell.length_c   1.000
_cell.angle_alpha   90.00
_cell.angle_beta   90.00
_cell.angle_gamma   90.00
#
_symmetry.space_group_name_H-M   'P 1'
#
loop_
_entity.id
_entity.type
_entity.pdbx_description
1 polymer ?
#
loop_
_entity_poly.entity_id
_entity_poly.type
_entity_poly.pdbx_seq_one_letter_code
_entity_poly.pdbx_strand_id
1 'polypeptide(L)'
;MDLPIIMSCDKQTRVLKNDYAKKLDEFGLPDPKLISEDQKIDNLTTWPPVTLGQIFQYILNKREFDTEYIGKYKDQKAYSYFDSGFVGEILTNKTGPFIILLCNVRASKSINEEKDLWVATQPDGKVLTAWCSCMAGASGCCNHIIATLYKVEYANSQGFCSSACTSIPCGWNKSTKTIIEPKKIADIVVRKKLRSKQATSSNREEVRMAELNKFDPREKLQQNMTNERLTLLLNGIQKSI
;
A
#
# COMPACT_ATOMS: atom_id res chain seq x y z
N MET A 1 -41.05 -26.20 16.74
CA MET A 1 -39.75 -25.92 16.11
C MET A 1 -40.05 -25.49 14.69
N ASP A 2 -40.13 -24.19 14.43
CA ASP A 2 -40.33 -23.68 13.08
C ASP A 2 -39.05 -23.91 12.29
N LEU A 3 -39.14 -24.70 11.23
CA LEU A 3 -38.05 -24.90 10.29
C LEU A 3 -37.68 -23.54 9.67
N PRO A 4 -36.39 -23.19 9.56
CA PRO A 4 -35.99 -21.95 8.91
C PRO A 4 -36.48 -21.97 7.46
N ILE A 5 -37.31 -21.00 7.10
CA ILE A 5 -37.85 -20.86 5.75
C ILE A 5 -36.68 -20.54 4.81
N ILE A 6 -36.26 -21.52 4.03
CA ILE A 6 -35.27 -21.33 2.97
C ILE A 6 -35.95 -20.48 1.88
N MET A 7 -35.57 -19.21 1.76
CA MET A 7 -36.08 -18.35 0.69
C MET A 7 -35.69 -18.94 -0.67
N SER A 8 -36.64 -18.97 -1.62
CA SER A 8 -36.34 -19.46 -2.97
C SER A 8 -35.33 -18.54 -3.67
N CYS A 9 -34.55 -19.11 -4.59
CA CYS A 9 -33.53 -18.39 -5.38
C CYS A 9 -34.09 -17.12 -6.07
N ASP A 10 -35.31 -17.20 -6.60
CA ASP A 10 -35.97 -16.07 -7.25
C ASP A 10 -36.26 -14.92 -6.28
N LYS A 11 -36.69 -15.26 -5.05
CA LYS A 11 -36.94 -14.26 -4.01
C LYS A 11 -35.64 -13.59 -3.59
N GLN A 12 -34.55 -14.35 -3.44
CA GLN A 12 -33.23 -13.80 -3.12
C GLN A 12 -32.71 -12.87 -4.21
N THR A 13 -32.87 -13.24 -5.48
CA THR A 13 -32.45 -12.41 -6.62
C THR A 13 -33.24 -11.10 -6.68
N ARG A 14 -34.56 -11.13 -6.39
CA ARG A 14 -35.39 -9.92 -6.29
C ARG A 14 -34.93 -9.01 -5.15
N VAL A 15 -34.59 -9.58 -3.99
CA VAL A 15 -34.07 -8.81 -2.85
C VAL A 15 -32.76 -8.11 -3.22
N LEU A 16 -31.81 -8.83 -3.86
CA LEU A 16 -30.54 -8.23 -4.30
C LEU A 16 -30.71 -7.11 -5.33
N LYS A 17 -31.66 -7.26 -6.27
CA LYS A 17 -31.98 -6.23 -7.26
C LYS A 17 -32.59 -4.98 -6.62
N ASN A 18 -33.54 -5.16 -5.70
CA ASN A 18 -34.17 -4.05 -5.00
C ASN A 18 -33.17 -3.31 -4.09
N ASP A 19 -32.32 -4.07 -3.39
CA ASP A 19 -31.25 -3.50 -2.55
C ASP A 19 -30.22 -2.73 -3.37
N TYR A 20 -29.84 -3.24 -4.55
CA TYR A 20 -28.98 -2.55 -5.49
C TYR A 20 -29.52 -1.16 -5.86
N ALA A 21 -30.76 -1.10 -6.34
CA ALA A 21 -31.41 0.14 -6.74
C ALA A 21 -31.53 1.12 -5.56
N LYS A 22 -31.89 0.62 -4.38
CA LYS A 22 -32.01 1.43 -3.17
C LYS A 22 -30.68 2.08 -2.76
N LYS A 23 -29.57 1.35 -2.83
CA LYS A 23 -28.23 1.89 -2.49
C LYS A 23 -27.76 2.96 -3.46
N LEU A 24 -28.11 2.84 -4.75
CA LEU A 24 -27.79 3.87 -5.73
C LEU A 24 -28.58 5.16 -5.48
N ASP A 25 -29.88 5.03 -5.20
CA ASP A 25 -30.77 6.16 -4.93
C ASP A 25 -30.40 6.88 -3.62
N GLU A 26 -30.10 6.14 -2.55
CA GLU A 26 -29.75 6.68 -1.22
C GLU A 26 -28.56 7.66 -1.26
N PHE A 27 -27.59 7.41 -2.13
CA PHE A 27 -26.36 8.20 -2.23
C PHE A 27 -26.24 8.98 -3.56
N GLY A 28 -27.25 8.93 -4.43
CA GLY A 28 -27.22 9.56 -5.76
C GLY A 28 -26.03 9.09 -6.61
N LEU A 29 -25.68 7.81 -6.51
CA LEU A 29 -24.52 7.25 -7.21
C LEU A 29 -24.88 6.90 -8.66
N PRO A 30 -23.98 7.15 -9.63
CA PRO A 30 -24.15 6.56 -10.96
C PRO A 30 -24.10 5.04 -10.85
N ASP A 31 -24.82 4.35 -11.72
CA ASP A 31 -24.81 2.89 -11.74
C ASP A 31 -23.38 2.38 -12.08
N PRO A 32 -22.71 1.65 -11.16
CA PRO A 32 -21.37 1.13 -11.39
C PRO A 32 -21.27 0.21 -12.62
N LYS A 33 -22.37 -0.42 -13.04
CA LYS A 33 -22.41 -1.29 -14.23
C LYS A 33 -22.41 -0.52 -15.54
N LEU A 34 -22.80 0.75 -15.52
CA LEU A 34 -22.84 1.61 -16.71
C LEU A 34 -21.53 2.39 -16.92
N ILE A 35 -20.58 2.29 -15.98
CA ILE A 35 -19.25 2.90 -16.10
C ILE A 35 -18.51 2.21 -17.23
N SER A 36 -18.09 2.98 -18.25
CA SER A 36 -17.33 2.44 -19.38
C SER A 36 -15.95 1.97 -18.94
N GLU A 37 -15.36 1.01 -19.65
CA GLU A 37 -14.02 0.50 -19.34
C GLU A 37 -12.96 1.61 -19.35
N ASP A 38 -13.07 2.59 -20.26
CA ASP A 38 -12.13 3.74 -20.33
C ASP A 38 -12.16 4.63 -19.08
N GLN A 39 -13.25 4.59 -18.32
CA GLN A 39 -13.41 5.35 -17.07
C GLN A 39 -12.95 4.57 -15.84
N LYS A 40 -12.61 3.29 -16.00
CA LYS A 40 -12.08 2.44 -14.94
C LYS A 40 -10.55 2.54 -14.95
N ILE A 41 -10.00 2.82 -13.79
CA ILE A 41 -8.57 3.01 -13.60
C ILE A 41 -8.06 1.89 -12.72
N ASP A 42 -7.16 1.06 -13.27
CA ASP A 42 -6.33 0.12 -12.51
C ASP A 42 -5.07 0.85 -12.03
N ASN A 43 -5.17 1.51 -10.89
CA ASN A 43 -4.03 2.18 -10.26
C ASN A 43 -4.20 2.22 -8.74
N LEU A 44 -3.22 1.73 -8.00
CA LEU A 44 -3.26 1.74 -6.52
C LEU A 44 -3.33 3.15 -5.93
N THR A 45 -2.80 4.16 -6.63
CA THR A 45 -2.80 5.56 -6.16
C THR A 45 -4.18 6.21 -6.17
N THR A 46 -5.14 5.65 -6.91
CA THR A 46 -6.53 6.15 -6.91
C THR A 46 -7.39 5.47 -5.84
N TRP A 47 -6.84 4.50 -5.12
CA TRP A 47 -7.56 3.83 -4.04
C TRP A 47 -7.74 4.78 -2.85
N PRO A 48 -8.92 4.76 -2.21
CA PRO A 48 -9.18 5.56 -1.02
C PRO A 48 -8.29 5.09 0.13
N PRO A 49 -7.82 6.00 1.01
CA PRO A 49 -6.98 5.67 2.15
C PRO A 49 -7.81 5.07 3.30
N VAL A 50 -8.45 3.92 3.03
CA VAL A 50 -9.28 3.22 4.00
C VAL A 50 -8.40 2.67 5.12
N THR A 51 -8.80 2.93 6.36
CA THR A 51 -8.15 2.42 7.56
C THR A 51 -8.98 1.32 8.20
N LEU A 52 -8.33 0.46 8.99
CA LEU A 52 -9.01 -0.60 9.72
C LEU A 52 -10.15 -0.06 10.61
N GLY A 53 -9.95 1.11 11.25
CA GLY A 53 -10.98 1.78 12.03
C GLY A 53 -12.22 2.18 11.23
N GLN A 54 -12.04 2.66 9.99
CA GLN A 54 -13.16 2.99 9.09
C GLN A 54 -13.92 1.74 8.64
N ILE A 55 -13.22 0.61 8.44
CA ILE A 55 -13.87 -0.68 8.13
C ILE A 55 -14.75 -1.12 9.29
N PHE A 56 -14.22 -1.13 10.52
CA PHE A 56 -15.00 -1.49 11.70
C PHE A 56 -16.17 -0.55 11.94
N GLN A 57 -15.96 0.76 11.79
CA GLN A 57 -17.03 1.75 11.89
C GLN A 57 -18.15 1.49 10.87
N TYR A 58 -17.78 1.15 9.62
CA TYR A 58 -18.76 0.78 8.59
C TYR A 58 -19.57 -0.46 8.98
N ILE A 59 -18.91 -1.51 9.49
CA ILE A 59 -19.58 -2.74 9.92
C ILE A 59 -20.53 -2.46 11.09
N LEU A 60 -20.09 -1.72 12.10
CA LEU A 60 -20.87 -1.39 13.30
C LEU A 60 -22.10 -0.51 12.98
N ASN A 61 -21.99 0.36 11.98
CA ASN A 61 -23.11 1.21 11.55
C ASN A 61 -24.22 0.41 10.85
N LYS A 62 -23.93 -0.78 10.32
CA LYS A 62 -24.96 -1.68 9.80
C LYS A 62 -25.61 -2.37 11.00
N ARG A 63 -26.82 -1.95 11.35
CA ARG A 63 -27.65 -2.35 12.53
C ARG A 63 -27.97 -3.86 12.66
N GLU A 64 -27.27 -4.72 11.92
CA GLU A 64 -27.56 -6.14 11.75
C GLU A 64 -26.56 -7.04 12.51
N PHE A 65 -25.54 -6.49 13.17
CA PHE A 65 -24.47 -7.29 13.77
C PHE A 65 -24.27 -7.01 15.25
N ASP A 66 -24.21 -8.08 16.03
CA ASP A 66 -23.70 -8.06 17.39
C ASP A 66 -22.17 -7.86 17.38
N THR A 67 -21.68 -7.02 18.29
CA THR A 67 -20.25 -6.76 18.52
C THR A 67 -19.44 -8.04 18.66
N GLU A 68 -19.96 -9.07 19.33
CA GLU A 68 -19.24 -10.34 19.51
C GLU A 68 -19.17 -11.16 18.20
N TYR A 69 -20.21 -11.07 17.37
CA TYR A 69 -20.27 -11.75 16.07
C TYR A 69 -19.31 -11.12 15.05
N ILE A 70 -19.12 -9.80 15.09
CA ILE A 70 -18.19 -9.06 14.19
C ILE A 70 -16.75 -9.53 14.40
N GLY A 71 -16.27 -9.47 15.65
CA GLY A 71 -14.86 -9.70 15.98
C GLY A 71 -14.39 -11.15 15.78
N LYS A 72 -15.29 -12.14 15.83
CA LYS A 72 -14.93 -13.55 15.58
C LYS A 72 -15.14 -13.96 14.13
N TYR A 73 -16.30 -13.63 13.53
CA TYR A 73 -16.68 -14.21 12.24
C TYR A 73 -16.19 -13.39 11.04
N LYS A 74 -16.27 -12.05 11.09
CA LYS A 74 -15.84 -11.21 9.96
C LYS A 74 -14.34 -11.02 9.94
N ASP A 75 -13.72 -10.82 11.09
CA ASP A 75 -12.25 -10.73 11.18
C ASP A 75 -11.58 -12.01 10.69
N GLN A 76 -12.01 -13.20 11.12
CA GLN A 76 -11.30 -14.42 10.71
C GLN A 76 -11.64 -14.85 9.28
N LYS A 77 -12.92 -14.86 8.91
CA LYS A 77 -13.35 -15.44 7.63
C LYS A 77 -13.18 -14.48 6.46
N ALA A 78 -13.47 -13.19 6.62
CA ALA A 78 -13.25 -12.24 5.52
C ALA A 78 -11.75 -11.98 5.31
N TYR A 79 -10.96 -11.92 6.39
CA TYR A 79 -9.50 -11.84 6.26
C TYR A 79 -8.92 -13.06 5.54
N SER A 80 -9.40 -14.27 5.84
CA SER A 80 -8.96 -15.48 5.13
C SER A 80 -9.19 -15.41 3.61
N TYR A 81 -10.27 -14.79 3.12
CA TYR A 81 -10.49 -14.60 1.67
C TYR A 81 -9.47 -13.64 1.05
N PHE A 82 -9.14 -12.57 1.79
CA PHE A 82 -8.10 -11.65 1.38
C PHE A 82 -6.72 -12.34 1.36
N ASP A 83 -6.34 -12.99 2.46
CA ASP A 83 -5.05 -13.67 2.64
C ASP A 83 -4.86 -14.83 1.64
N SER A 84 -5.95 -15.55 1.32
CA SER A 84 -5.93 -16.63 0.33
C SER A 84 -5.98 -16.14 -1.13
N GLY A 85 -5.94 -14.82 -1.38
CA GLY A 85 -5.92 -14.25 -2.73
C GLY A 85 -7.21 -14.45 -3.52
N PHE A 86 -8.37 -14.58 -2.85
CA PHE A 86 -9.66 -14.71 -3.53
C PHE A 86 -10.21 -13.37 -4.02
N VAL A 87 -9.67 -12.26 -3.51
CA VAL A 87 -10.00 -10.92 -3.96
C VAL A 87 -9.20 -10.60 -5.23
N GLY A 88 -9.91 -10.51 -6.35
CA GLY A 88 -9.35 -10.20 -7.66
C GLY A 88 -8.89 -8.76 -7.80
N GLU A 89 -8.78 -8.30 -9.03
CA GLU A 89 -8.43 -6.92 -9.35
C GLU A 89 -9.46 -5.93 -8.81
N ILE A 90 -8.99 -4.74 -8.40
CA ILE A 90 -9.84 -3.66 -7.92
C ILE A 90 -9.65 -2.47 -8.87
N LEU A 91 -10.67 -2.21 -9.67
CA LEU A 91 -10.75 -1.06 -10.54
C LEU A 91 -11.37 0.10 -9.79
N THR A 92 -10.93 1.31 -10.10
CA THR A 92 -11.46 2.52 -9.47
C THR A 92 -12.13 3.42 -10.49
N ASN A 93 -13.18 4.10 -10.06
CA ASN A 93 -13.79 5.18 -10.81
C ASN A 93 -14.10 6.34 -9.86
N LYS A 94 -13.62 7.54 -10.22
CA LYS A 94 -13.94 8.76 -9.48
C LYS A 94 -15.15 9.41 -10.11
N THR A 95 -16.29 9.37 -9.41
CA THR A 95 -17.50 10.08 -9.82
C THR A 95 -17.84 11.14 -8.78
N GLY A 96 -17.71 12.41 -9.18
CA GLY A 96 -18.03 13.55 -8.33
C GLY A 96 -17.24 13.53 -7.01
N PRO A 97 -17.91 13.56 -5.84
CA PRO A 97 -17.26 13.49 -4.53
C PRO A 97 -16.96 12.05 -4.07
N PHE A 98 -17.22 11.03 -4.89
CA PHE A 98 -17.11 9.63 -4.50
C PHE A 98 -16.02 8.90 -5.29
N ILE A 99 -15.42 7.90 -4.65
CA ILE A 99 -14.54 6.92 -5.28
C ILE A 99 -15.26 5.57 -5.22
N ILE A 100 -15.58 5.02 -6.39
CA ILE A 100 -16.22 3.72 -6.56
C ILE A 100 -15.13 2.70 -6.85
N LEU A 101 -15.07 1.67 -6.02
CA LEU A 101 -14.23 0.50 -6.20
C LEU A 101 -15.07 -0.59 -6.84
N LEU A 102 -14.66 -1.13 -7.98
CA LEU A 102 -15.27 -2.28 -8.63
C LEU A 102 -14.32 -3.47 -8.51
N CYS A 103 -14.84 -4.62 -8.12
CA CYS A 103 -14.02 -5.80 -7.89
C CYS A 103 -14.80 -7.07 -8.19
N ASN A 104 -14.07 -8.12 -8.59
CA ASN A 104 -14.57 -9.47 -8.68
C ASN A 104 -13.90 -10.33 -7.60
N VAL A 105 -14.70 -11.02 -6.81
CA VAL A 105 -14.20 -11.91 -5.74
C VAL A 105 -14.63 -13.33 -6.02
N ARG A 106 -13.69 -14.28 -5.95
CA ARG A 106 -13.98 -15.70 -6.12
C ARG A 106 -14.83 -16.22 -4.96
N ALA A 107 -15.83 -17.03 -5.28
CA ALA A 107 -16.64 -17.70 -4.28
C ALA A 107 -15.83 -18.81 -3.60
N SER A 108 -15.98 -18.99 -2.29
CA SER A 108 -15.29 -20.09 -1.58
C SER A 108 -15.81 -21.48 -1.95
N LYS A 109 -17.00 -21.57 -2.53
CA LYS A 109 -17.67 -22.83 -2.85
C LYS A 109 -17.36 -23.34 -4.25
N SER A 110 -16.83 -22.49 -5.13
CA SER A 110 -16.55 -22.82 -6.53
C SER A 110 -15.47 -21.89 -7.08
N ILE A 111 -14.42 -22.47 -7.64
CA ILE A 111 -13.29 -21.74 -8.22
C ILE A 111 -13.70 -20.95 -9.47
N ASN A 112 -14.69 -21.44 -10.22
CA ASN A 112 -15.15 -20.84 -11.48
C ASN A 112 -16.27 -19.80 -11.28
N GLU A 113 -16.72 -19.59 -10.04
CA GLU A 113 -17.79 -18.64 -9.75
C GLU A 113 -17.20 -17.36 -9.15
N GLU A 114 -17.33 -16.27 -9.89
CA GLU A 114 -16.94 -14.94 -9.43
C GLU A 114 -18.16 -14.13 -9.03
N LYS A 115 -17.96 -13.25 -8.05
CA LYS A 115 -18.97 -12.36 -7.52
C LYS A 115 -18.57 -10.92 -7.75
N ASP A 116 -19.34 -10.25 -8.60
CA ASP A 116 -19.25 -8.82 -8.79
C ASP A 116 -19.61 -8.11 -7.50
N LEU A 117 -18.81 -7.11 -7.16
CA LEU A 117 -19.08 -6.21 -6.05
C LEU A 117 -18.60 -4.81 -6.37
N TRP A 118 -19.22 -3.86 -5.70
CA TRP A 118 -18.75 -2.48 -5.70
C TRP A 118 -18.84 -1.87 -4.31
N VAL A 119 -17.94 -0.94 -4.05
CA VAL A 119 -17.87 -0.19 -2.79
C VAL A 119 -17.77 1.28 -3.13
N ALA A 120 -18.67 2.09 -2.58
CA ALA A 120 -18.60 3.54 -2.66
C ALA A 120 -17.95 4.10 -1.40
N THR A 121 -16.93 4.92 -1.62
CA THR A 121 -16.13 5.54 -0.56
C THR A 121 -16.02 7.05 -0.80
N GLN A 122 -15.74 7.78 0.28
CA GLN A 122 -15.29 9.15 0.20
C GLN A 122 -13.77 9.22 0.02
N PRO A 123 -13.22 10.33 -0.51
CA PRO A 123 -11.79 10.52 -0.68
C PRO A 123 -10.98 10.45 0.62
N ASP A 124 -11.63 10.62 1.77
CA ASP A 124 -11.04 10.50 3.11
C ASP A 124 -10.92 9.04 3.61
N GLY A 125 -11.35 8.05 2.82
CA GLY A 125 -11.36 6.64 3.20
C GLY A 125 -12.64 6.18 3.89
N LYS A 126 -13.62 7.06 4.13
CA LYS A 126 -14.90 6.65 4.75
C LYS A 126 -15.72 5.81 3.77
N VAL A 127 -16.08 4.60 4.18
CA VAL A 127 -16.96 3.71 3.42
C VAL A 127 -18.41 4.13 3.61
N LEU A 128 -19.11 4.45 2.51
CA LEU A 128 -20.51 4.89 2.54
C LEU A 128 -21.46 3.71 2.41
N THR A 129 -21.33 2.98 1.31
CA THR A 129 -22.16 1.81 1.02
C THR A 129 -21.41 0.85 0.12
N ALA A 130 -21.84 -0.40 0.15
CA ALA A 130 -21.30 -1.46 -0.67
C ALA A 130 -22.41 -2.43 -1.07
N TRP A 131 -22.18 -3.13 -2.18
CA TRP A 131 -23.05 -4.16 -2.69
C TRP A 131 -22.23 -5.30 -3.27
N CYS A 132 -22.76 -6.52 -3.17
CA CYS A 132 -22.16 -7.71 -3.76
C CYS A 132 -23.27 -8.61 -4.30
N SER A 133 -22.99 -9.29 -5.41
CA SER A 133 -23.91 -10.24 -6.07
C SER A 133 -24.12 -11.55 -5.30
N CYS A 134 -23.41 -11.78 -4.20
CA CYS A 134 -23.57 -12.98 -3.39
C CYS A 134 -24.89 -12.99 -2.59
N MET A 135 -25.32 -14.17 -2.14
CA MET A 135 -26.55 -14.34 -1.36
C MET A 135 -26.62 -13.46 -0.10
N ALA A 136 -25.48 -13.23 0.56
CA ALA A 136 -25.39 -12.38 1.75
C ALA A 136 -25.14 -10.89 1.41
N GLY A 137 -25.11 -10.52 0.13
CA GLY A 137 -24.71 -9.21 -0.36
C GLY A 137 -25.69 -8.10 -0.01
N ALA A 138 -26.97 -8.43 0.20
CA ALA A 138 -28.01 -7.47 0.60
C ALA A 138 -27.69 -6.75 1.93
N SER A 139 -26.96 -7.40 2.85
CA SER A 139 -26.49 -6.77 4.10
C SER A 139 -25.46 -5.65 3.87
N GLY A 140 -24.87 -5.56 2.66
CA GLY A 140 -23.81 -4.62 2.33
C GLY A 140 -22.48 -4.87 3.04
N CYS A 141 -22.32 -6.02 3.71
CA CYS A 141 -21.12 -6.33 4.50
C CYS A 141 -20.83 -7.84 4.55
N CYS A 142 -21.15 -8.55 3.47
CA CYS A 142 -20.74 -9.95 3.32
C CYS A 142 -19.21 -10.08 3.35
N ASN A 143 -18.71 -11.30 3.53
CA ASN A 143 -17.27 -11.54 3.61
C ASN A 143 -16.51 -11.09 2.36
N HIS A 144 -17.12 -11.12 1.17
CA HIS A 144 -16.49 -10.61 -0.05
C HIS A 144 -16.22 -9.11 0.03
N ILE A 145 -17.20 -8.32 0.49
CA ILE A 145 -17.06 -6.86 0.66
C ILE A 145 -15.97 -6.55 1.68
N ILE A 146 -15.99 -7.22 2.84
CA ILE A 146 -15.01 -6.96 3.90
C ILE A 146 -13.60 -7.42 3.48
N ALA A 147 -13.47 -8.53 2.75
CA ALA A 147 -12.20 -8.97 2.19
C ALA A 147 -11.63 -7.94 1.20
N THR A 148 -12.47 -7.37 0.34
CA THR A 148 -12.06 -6.27 -0.56
C THR A 148 -11.60 -5.06 0.24
N LEU A 149 -12.31 -4.68 1.30
CA LEU A 149 -11.89 -3.58 2.16
C LEU A 149 -10.55 -3.86 2.85
N TYR A 150 -10.29 -5.09 3.31
CA TYR A 150 -8.97 -5.47 3.84
C TYR A 150 -7.87 -5.36 2.80
N LYS A 151 -8.13 -5.71 1.54
CA LYS A 151 -7.14 -5.54 0.46
C LYS A 151 -6.78 -4.07 0.25
N VAL A 152 -7.77 -3.18 0.30
CA VAL A 152 -7.57 -1.73 0.18
C VAL A 152 -6.83 -1.16 1.39
N GLU A 153 -7.22 -1.57 2.59
CA GLU A 153 -6.54 -1.17 3.83
C GLU A 153 -5.11 -1.66 3.87
N TYR A 154 -4.84 -2.89 3.44
CA TYR A 154 -3.49 -3.43 3.35
C TYR A 154 -2.64 -2.58 2.40
N ALA A 155 -3.14 -2.26 1.21
CA ALA A 155 -2.44 -1.40 0.27
C ALA A 155 -2.15 0.00 0.84
N ASN A 156 -3.10 0.56 1.60
CA ASN A 156 -2.92 1.84 2.28
C ASN A 156 -1.85 1.75 3.40
N SER A 157 -1.91 0.71 4.25
CA SER A 157 -0.97 0.49 5.35
C SER A 157 0.47 0.27 4.88
N GLN A 158 0.66 -0.39 3.74
CA GLN A 158 1.97 -0.60 3.11
C GLN A 158 2.46 0.63 2.34
N GLY A 159 1.63 1.66 2.20
CA GLY A 159 1.96 2.88 1.46
C GLY A 159 1.95 2.70 -0.06
N PHE A 160 1.36 1.63 -0.60
CA PHE A 160 1.26 1.42 -2.06
C PHE A 160 0.33 2.43 -2.74
N CYS A 161 -0.61 3.01 -1.99
CA CYS A 161 -1.46 4.09 -2.48
C CYS A 161 -0.71 5.42 -2.60
N SER A 162 0.52 5.52 -2.08
CA SER A 162 1.39 6.68 -2.29
C SER A 162 2.24 6.51 -3.55
N SER A 163 2.56 7.61 -4.23
CA SER A 163 3.43 7.56 -5.40
C SER A 163 4.79 6.98 -5.02
N ALA A 164 5.27 6.00 -5.80
CA ALA A 164 6.56 5.38 -5.56
C ALA A 164 7.68 6.44 -5.49
N CYS A 165 8.67 6.22 -4.64
CA CYS A 165 9.79 7.16 -4.47
C CYS A 165 10.60 7.38 -5.77
N THR A 166 10.53 6.44 -6.71
CA THR A 166 11.12 6.54 -8.06
C THR A 166 10.27 7.36 -9.03
N SER A 167 8.95 7.45 -8.80
CA SER A 167 8.02 8.28 -9.57
C SER A 167 8.02 9.75 -9.09
N ILE A 168 8.58 10.01 -7.91
CA ILE A 168 8.74 11.36 -7.35
C ILE A 168 10.15 11.87 -7.73
N PRO A 169 10.30 13.13 -8.19
CA PRO A 169 11.61 13.72 -8.44
C PRO A 169 12.52 13.61 -7.20
N CYS A 170 13.76 13.18 -7.41
CA CYS A 170 14.75 12.96 -6.36
C CYS A 170 14.77 14.09 -5.31
N GLY A 171 14.38 13.75 -4.08
CA GLY A 171 14.21 14.71 -2.99
C GLY A 171 15.51 15.29 -2.43
N TRP A 172 16.66 14.67 -2.70
CA TRP A 172 17.96 15.11 -2.20
C TRP A 172 18.41 16.46 -2.77
N ASN A 173 17.95 16.82 -3.98
CA ASN A 173 18.29 18.07 -4.64
C ASN A 173 17.22 19.19 -4.47
N LYS A 174 16.33 19.08 -3.48
CA LYS A 174 15.32 20.12 -3.17
C LYS A 174 15.90 21.33 -2.42
N SER A 175 17.06 21.84 -2.85
CA SER A 175 17.62 23.10 -2.32
C SER A 175 16.89 24.31 -2.89
N THR A 176 16.53 25.27 -2.04
CA THR A 176 15.71 26.47 -2.34
C THR A 176 16.51 27.66 -2.93
N LYS A 177 17.76 27.48 -3.33
CA LYS A 177 18.56 28.55 -3.95
C LYS A 177 19.14 28.11 -5.28
N THR A 178 18.52 28.54 -6.36
CA THR A 178 19.03 28.49 -7.74
C THR A 178 19.90 29.70 -8.07
N ILE A 179 20.76 30.14 -7.13
CA ILE A 179 21.73 31.21 -7.37
C ILE A 179 23.13 30.63 -7.19
N ILE A 180 23.50 29.72 -8.08
CA ILE A 180 24.87 29.26 -8.20
C ILE A 180 25.18 29.28 -9.68
N GLU A 181 25.99 30.24 -10.12
CA GLU A 181 26.51 30.23 -11.48
C GLU A 181 27.49 29.06 -11.62
N PRO A 182 27.42 28.29 -12.72
CA PRO A 182 28.36 27.21 -12.97
C PRO A 182 29.78 27.77 -13.05
N LYS A 183 30.67 27.26 -12.20
CA LYS A 183 32.10 27.60 -12.17
C LYS A 183 32.93 26.39 -12.56
N LYS A 184 34.10 26.63 -13.16
CA LYS A 184 35.10 25.57 -13.35
C LYS A 184 35.50 25.01 -11.98
N ILE A 185 35.86 23.72 -11.93
CA ILE A 185 36.27 23.04 -10.68
C ILE A 185 37.39 23.80 -9.95
N ALA A 186 38.32 24.40 -10.70
CA ALA A 186 39.41 25.20 -10.15
C ALA A 186 38.93 26.44 -9.36
N ASP A 187 37.75 26.96 -9.68
CA ASP A 187 37.20 28.21 -9.12
C ASP A 187 36.15 27.96 -8.02
N ILE A 188 35.92 26.68 -7.64
CA ILE A 188 34.97 26.30 -6.60
C ILE A 188 35.63 26.46 -5.23
N VAL A 189 35.18 27.45 -4.46
CA VAL A 189 35.63 27.65 -3.08
C VAL A 189 34.86 26.74 -2.13
N VAL A 190 35.43 25.57 -1.81
CA VAL A 190 34.87 24.64 -0.82
C VAL A 190 35.16 25.17 0.58
N ARG A 191 34.17 25.82 1.20
CA ARG A 191 34.30 26.28 2.59
C ARG A 191 33.92 25.16 3.55
N LYS A 192 34.87 24.71 4.38
CA LYS A 192 34.57 23.87 5.54
C LYS A 192 33.80 24.73 6.54
N LYS A 193 32.56 24.37 6.88
CA LYS A 193 31.89 24.96 8.04
C LYS A 193 32.68 24.55 9.28
N LEU A 194 33.41 25.49 9.85
CA LEU A 194 33.95 25.33 11.19
C LEU A 194 32.74 25.26 12.14
N ARG A 195 32.45 24.08 12.68
CA ARG A 195 31.61 23.98 13.88
C ARG A 195 32.26 24.88 14.93
N SER A 196 31.46 25.75 15.56
CA SER A 196 31.93 26.59 16.66
C SER A 196 32.68 25.72 17.67
N LYS A 197 34.00 25.84 17.70
CA LYS A 197 34.85 25.11 18.64
C LYS A 197 34.74 25.83 19.97
N GLN A 198 33.92 25.32 20.89
CA GLN A 198 34.27 25.46 22.30
C GLN A 198 35.61 24.74 22.47
N ALA A 199 36.61 25.49 22.92
CA ALA A 199 38.02 25.12 22.87
C ALA A 199 38.34 23.97 23.83
N THR A 200 38.30 22.73 23.34
CA THR A 200 39.00 21.56 23.95
C THR A 200 39.47 20.53 22.90
N SER A 201 39.48 20.87 21.60
CA SER A 201 39.44 19.86 20.52
C SER A 201 40.72 19.69 19.68
N SER A 202 41.91 20.13 20.12
CA SER A 202 43.13 19.84 19.36
C SER A 202 43.48 18.35 19.42
N ASN A 203 43.42 17.75 20.61
CA ASN A 203 43.79 16.35 20.82
C ASN A 203 42.76 15.36 20.19
N ARG A 204 41.46 15.69 20.18
CA ARG A 204 40.42 14.81 19.61
C ARG A 204 40.48 14.66 18.09
N GLU A 205 40.88 15.70 17.35
CA GLU A 205 41.01 15.63 15.89
C GLU A 205 42.24 14.81 15.48
N GLU A 206 43.37 14.93 16.19
CA GLU A 206 44.56 14.10 15.96
C GLU A 206 44.30 12.63 16.28
N VAL A 207 43.65 12.32 17.41
CA VAL A 207 43.27 10.95 17.78
C VAL A 207 42.34 10.34 16.72
N ARG A 208 41.32 11.07 16.26
CA ARG A 208 40.39 10.59 15.22
C ARG A 208 41.08 10.37 13.88
N MET A 209 41.99 11.24 13.47
CA MET A 209 42.76 11.06 12.23
C MET A 209 43.71 9.86 12.35
N ALA A 210 44.33 9.65 13.51
CA ALA A 210 45.15 8.47 13.79
C ALA A 210 44.34 7.17 13.79
N GLU A 211 43.11 7.17 14.32
CA GLU A 211 42.21 6.01 14.28
C GLU A 211 41.69 5.71 12.88
N LEU A 212 41.32 6.74 12.11
CA LEU A 212 40.91 6.60 10.70
C LEU A 212 42.06 6.05 9.84
N ASN A 213 43.29 6.51 10.08
CA ASN A 213 44.47 6.01 9.37
C ASN A 213 44.85 4.58 9.77
N LYS A 214 44.38 4.08 10.93
CA LYS A 214 44.56 2.69 11.38
C LYS A 214 43.45 1.75 10.90
N PHE A 215 42.36 2.28 10.34
CA PHE A 215 41.25 1.45 9.87
C PHE A 215 41.60 0.81 8.53
N ASP A 216 41.92 -0.47 8.57
CA ASP A 216 42.11 -1.32 7.40
C ASP A 216 40.95 -2.31 7.29
N PRO A 217 40.10 -2.22 6.24
CA PRO A 217 38.94 -3.09 6.10
C PRO A 217 39.30 -4.54 5.76
N ARG A 218 40.57 -4.87 5.49
CA ARG A 218 41.03 -6.23 5.20
C ARG A 218 41.01 -7.09 6.47
N GLU A 219 40.83 -8.40 6.30
CA GLU A 219 40.95 -9.37 7.38
C GLU A 219 42.36 -9.33 7.99
N LYS A 220 42.52 -9.47 9.32
CA LYS A 220 43.81 -9.27 10.03
C LYS A 220 44.99 -10.07 9.43
N LEU A 221 44.72 -11.28 8.93
CA LEU A 221 45.71 -12.15 8.28
C LEU A 221 46.19 -11.62 6.91
N GLN A 222 45.44 -10.69 6.32
CA GLN A 222 45.69 -10.06 5.01
C GLN A 222 46.22 -8.62 5.15
N GLN A 223 46.21 -8.05 6.36
CA GLN A 223 46.74 -6.70 6.62
C GLN A 223 48.28 -6.67 6.57
N ASN A 224 48.93 -7.76 7.02
CA ASN A 224 50.38 -7.90 6.99
C ASN A 224 50.85 -8.46 5.64
N MET A 225 51.17 -7.56 4.71
CA MET A 225 51.80 -7.93 3.45
C MET A 225 53.27 -8.29 3.69
N THR A 226 53.61 -9.58 3.60
CA THR A 226 55.02 -10.02 3.57
C THR A 226 55.67 -9.59 2.26
N ASN A 227 56.98 -9.30 2.27
CA ASN A 227 57.71 -8.93 1.06
C ASN A 227 57.53 -9.98 -0.05
N GLU A 228 57.49 -11.27 0.31
CA GLU A 228 57.21 -12.38 -0.62
C GLU A 228 55.84 -12.28 -1.29
N ARG A 229 54.78 -11.94 -0.53
CA ARG A 229 53.44 -11.72 -1.08
C ARG A 229 53.40 -10.51 -2.02
N LEU A 230 54.13 -9.45 -1.70
CA LEU A 230 54.26 -8.29 -2.59
C LEU A 230 54.95 -8.66 -3.90
N THR A 231 56.02 -9.45 -3.84
CA THR A 231 56.73 -9.91 -5.05
C THR A 231 55.85 -10.83 -5.91
N LEU A 232 55.09 -11.74 -5.30
CA LEU A 232 54.14 -12.60 -6.00
C LEU A 232 53.02 -11.80 -6.68
N LEU A 233 52.47 -10.79 -6.00
CA LEU A 233 51.44 -9.92 -6.55
C LEU A 233 51.96 -9.13 -7.76
N LEU A 234 53.13 -8.50 -7.63
CA LEU A 234 53.76 -7.71 -8.71
C LEU A 234 54.08 -8.58 -9.93
N ASN A 235 54.61 -9.78 -9.71
CA ASN A 235 54.88 -10.75 -10.78
C ASN A 235 53.59 -11.26 -11.44
N GLY A 236 52.47 -11.35 -10.70
CA GLY A 236 51.16 -11.70 -11.24
C GLY A 236 50.60 -10.63 -12.18
N ILE A 237 50.78 -9.35 -11.82
CA ILE A 237 50.34 -8.21 -12.64
C ILE A 237 51.19 -8.10 -13.91
N GLN A 238 52.50 -8.31 -13.83
CA GLN A 238 53.39 -8.30 -14.99
C GLN A 238 53.11 -9.43 -16.00
N LYS A 239 52.48 -10.52 -15.57
CA LYS A 239 52.09 -11.64 -16.45
C LYS A 239 50.70 -11.47 -17.09
N SER A 240 49.91 -10.49 -16.65
CA SER A 240 48.56 -10.23 -17.18
C SER A 240 48.50 -9.05 -18.15
N ILE A 241 49.64 -8.54 -18.58
CA ILE A 241 49.83 -7.53 -19.64
C ILE A 241 50.57 -8.22 -20.78
#